data_AF-A0A2E7V053-F1
#
_entry.id   AF-A0A2E7V053-F1
#
_cell.length_a   1.000
_cell.length_b   1.000
_cell.length_c   1.000
_cell.angle_alpha   90.00
_cell.angle_beta   90.00
_cell.angle_gamma   90.00
#
_symmetry.space_group_name_H-M   'P 1'
#
loop_
_entity.id
_entity.type
_entity.pdbx_description
1 polymer ?
#
loop_
_entity_poly.entity_id
_entity_poly.type
_entity_poly.pdbx_seq_one_letter_code
_entity_poly.pdbx_strand_id
1 'polypeptide(L)'
;MKKEKWTKMTHFLGITVLPEYFQVEGVDSVITRCLAAGATAIATSPYVMREVSANHGHREPPIDAGAGKVRLLERPLWGKQELWVETTPSYSPELQCYQNTSYRPPKRAEWGITQGDLIDDVITACHDAGLELYFQVQAAIPPGYRVQFGGPLDEDAPRMFDNRIPEGRVAKNASLVSTNIRNYQIALLTDLTNRYPMIDGVRLDWPEYPPYRLDSIFVDFSTHMEEFAESNGISLQEIKGTVSELYSLIHRGLSNDDLEALASSLDVSAWLGSRARCQPSGLFPAVALPATRPCWDVATPLSLPGMPTWAWPARQ
;
A
#
# COMPACT_ATOMS: atom_id res chain seq x y z
N MET A 1 41.33 -32.74 -3.33
CA MET A 1 40.00 -32.40 -2.79
C MET A 1 39.59 -31.02 -3.31
N LYS A 2 38.67 -30.98 -4.28
CA LYS A 2 38.06 -29.72 -4.75
C LYS A 2 37.18 -29.20 -3.61
N LYS A 3 37.58 -28.10 -2.98
CA LYS A 3 36.65 -27.28 -2.18
C LYS A 3 35.75 -26.56 -3.16
N GLU A 4 34.58 -27.14 -3.40
CA GLU A 4 33.50 -26.47 -4.08
C GLU A 4 33.13 -25.24 -3.23
N LYS A 5 33.60 -24.07 -3.65
CA LYS A 5 33.12 -22.79 -3.15
C LYS A 5 31.70 -22.65 -3.65
N TRP A 6 30.75 -23.12 -2.86
CA TRP A 6 29.39 -22.60 -2.90
C TRP A 6 29.48 -21.16 -2.39
N THR A 7 29.77 -20.22 -3.30
CA THR A 7 29.48 -18.80 -3.10
C THR A 7 27.99 -18.72 -2.80
N LYS A 8 27.65 -18.60 -1.52
CA LYS A 8 26.30 -18.42 -1.03
C LYS A 8 25.81 -17.11 -1.64
N MET A 9 25.09 -17.19 -2.76
CA MET A 9 24.26 -16.09 -3.25
C MET A 9 23.18 -15.93 -2.18
N THR A 10 23.43 -15.08 -1.19
CA THR A 10 22.46 -14.66 -0.20
C THR A 10 21.44 -13.81 -0.95
N HIS A 11 20.43 -14.47 -1.51
CA HIS A 11 19.29 -13.78 -2.10
C HIS A 11 18.61 -13.01 -0.97
N PHE A 12 18.29 -11.74 -1.25
CA PHE A 12 17.52 -10.94 -0.32
C PHE A 12 16.16 -11.62 -0.09
N LEU A 13 15.84 -11.93 1.16
CA LEU A 13 14.55 -12.49 1.57
C LEU A 13 13.99 -11.67 2.74
N GLY A 14 12.99 -10.84 2.45
CA GLY A 14 12.23 -10.11 3.46
C GLY A 14 11.03 -10.89 3.96
N ILE A 15 10.84 -10.96 5.28
CA ILE A 15 9.63 -11.51 5.90
C ILE A 15 8.85 -10.39 6.59
N THR A 16 7.54 -10.31 6.33
CA THR A 16 6.66 -9.40 7.09
C THR A 16 6.27 -10.04 8.40
N VAL A 17 6.50 -9.33 9.50
CA VAL A 17 6.12 -9.74 10.85
C VAL A 17 5.23 -8.66 11.45
N LEU A 18 4.00 -9.03 11.80
CA LEU A 18 3.11 -8.12 12.51
C LEU A 18 3.65 -7.91 13.95
N PRO A 19 3.67 -6.66 14.47
CA PRO A 19 4.25 -6.32 15.78
C PRO A 19 3.77 -7.18 16.95
N GLU A 20 2.50 -7.56 16.92
CA GLU A 20 1.88 -8.40 17.94
C GLU A 20 2.56 -9.77 18.13
N TYR A 21 3.24 -10.32 17.13
CA TYR A 21 4.00 -11.56 17.29
C TYR A 21 5.26 -11.36 18.13
N PHE A 22 5.89 -10.19 18.09
CA PHE A 22 6.97 -9.85 19.02
C PHE A 22 6.44 -9.71 20.45
N GLN A 23 5.24 -9.15 20.64
CA GLN A 23 4.60 -9.02 21.95
C GLN A 23 4.23 -10.38 22.57
N VAL A 24 3.74 -11.32 21.76
CA VAL A 24 3.24 -12.62 22.25
C VAL A 24 4.38 -13.63 22.43
N GLU A 25 5.38 -13.62 21.55
CA GLU A 25 6.38 -14.69 21.49
C GLU A 25 7.78 -14.26 21.92
N GLY A 26 8.01 -12.95 22.05
CA GLY A 26 9.30 -12.36 22.36
C GLY A 26 10.17 -12.14 21.12
N VAL A 27 10.95 -11.06 21.17
CA VAL A 27 11.82 -10.58 20.08
C VAL A 27 12.78 -11.68 19.59
N ASP A 28 13.54 -12.29 20.50
CA ASP A 28 14.54 -13.31 20.17
C ASP A 28 13.96 -14.54 19.47
N SER A 29 12.79 -15.01 19.94
CA SER A 29 12.10 -16.18 19.40
C SER A 29 11.67 -15.94 17.96
N VAL A 30 11.10 -14.77 17.67
CA VAL A 30 10.66 -14.40 16.33
C VAL A 30 11.86 -14.25 15.39
N ILE A 31 12.89 -13.50 15.79
CA ILE A 31 14.11 -13.31 15.00
C ILE A 31 14.79 -14.64 14.68
N THR A 32 14.93 -15.52 15.67
CA THR A 32 15.51 -16.86 15.47
C THR A 32 14.76 -17.67 14.41
N ARG A 33 13.43 -17.59 14.40
CA ARG A 33 12.60 -18.28 13.39
C ARG A 33 12.72 -17.65 12.00
N CYS A 34 12.79 -16.33 11.91
CA CYS A 34 13.03 -15.63 10.64
C CYS A 34 14.39 -16.01 10.05
N LEU A 35 15.45 -16.04 10.86
CA LEU A 35 16.77 -16.51 10.45
C LEU A 35 16.76 -17.97 9.99
N ALA A 36 16.06 -18.84 10.72
CA ALA A 36 15.92 -20.26 10.35
C ALA A 36 15.18 -20.44 9.01
N ALA A 37 14.29 -19.52 8.65
CA ALA A 37 13.64 -19.47 7.34
C ALA A 37 14.53 -18.87 6.24
N GLY A 38 15.74 -18.41 6.56
CA GLY A 38 16.69 -17.81 5.62
C GLY A 38 16.45 -16.33 5.35
N ALA A 39 15.67 -15.64 6.18
CA ALA A 39 15.43 -14.20 6.03
C ALA A 39 16.74 -13.42 6.16
N THR A 40 16.85 -12.37 5.35
CA THR A 40 17.89 -11.34 5.45
C THR A 40 17.32 -9.99 5.88
N ALA A 41 16.00 -9.86 5.88
CA ALA A 41 15.30 -8.66 6.31
C ALA A 41 13.95 -8.98 6.97
N ILE A 42 13.50 -8.10 7.85
CA ILE A 42 12.16 -8.11 8.45
C ILE A 42 11.46 -6.79 8.11
N ALA A 43 10.19 -6.87 7.73
CA ALA A 43 9.30 -5.72 7.66
C ALA A 43 8.28 -5.79 8.82
N THR A 44 8.14 -4.72 9.60
CA THR A 44 7.16 -4.63 10.70
C THR A 44 6.57 -3.23 10.81
N SER A 45 5.54 -3.01 11.63
CA SER A 45 4.86 -1.71 11.73
C SER A 45 5.13 -1.02 13.08
N PRO A 46 5.19 0.32 13.14
CA PRO A 46 5.54 1.06 14.36
C PRO A 46 4.33 1.25 15.31
N TYR A 47 3.66 0.15 15.65
CA TYR A 47 2.54 0.13 16.58
C TYR A 47 2.67 -1.02 17.59
N VAL A 48 1.93 -0.92 18.68
CA VAL A 48 1.69 -2.01 19.63
C VAL A 48 0.20 -2.31 19.71
N MET A 49 -0.14 -3.54 20.10
CA MET A 49 -1.51 -4.03 20.14
C MET A 49 -1.85 -4.61 21.52
N ARG A 50 -3.11 -4.53 21.92
CA ARG A 50 -3.61 -5.27 23.08
C ARG A 50 -4.98 -5.86 22.82
N GLU A 51 -5.30 -6.93 23.55
CA GLU A 51 -6.65 -7.47 23.60
C GLU A 51 -7.60 -6.51 24.34
N VAL A 52 -8.82 -6.37 23.82
CA VAL A 52 -9.93 -5.66 24.43
C VAL A 52 -11.23 -6.44 24.24
N SER A 53 -12.31 -5.98 24.87
CA SER A 53 -13.63 -6.57 24.69
C SER A 53 -14.22 -6.24 23.30
N ALA A 54 -15.17 -7.05 22.86
CA ALA A 54 -15.75 -6.97 21.51
C ALA A 54 -16.42 -5.63 21.16
N ASN A 55 -16.85 -4.87 22.15
CA ASN A 55 -17.45 -3.55 22.00
C ASN A 55 -16.45 -2.39 21.96
N HIS A 56 -15.16 -2.64 22.20
CA HIS A 56 -14.13 -1.59 22.28
C HIS A 56 -13.03 -1.73 21.23
N GLY A 57 -12.95 -2.86 20.52
CA GLY A 57 -11.88 -3.13 19.57
C GLY A 57 -12.35 -3.57 18.20
N HIS A 58 -11.37 -3.85 17.36
CA HIS A 58 -11.53 -4.45 16.05
C HIS A 58 -11.29 -5.95 16.15
N ARG A 59 -12.07 -6.74 15.43
CA ARG A 59 -11.85 -8.19 15.34
C ARG A 59 -10.53 -8.47 14.60
N GLU A 60 -9.74 -9.38 15.15
CA GLU A 60 -8.57 -9.96 14.51
C GLU A 60 -8.80 -11.49 14.36
N PRO A 61 -8.70 -12.06 13.15
CA PRO A 61 -8.38 -11.39 11.88
C PRO A 61 -9.52 -10.48 11.39
N PRO A 62 -9.24 -9.49 10.53
CA PRO A 62 -10.24 -8.52 10.06
C PRO A 62 -11.31 -9.17 9.17
N ILE A 63 -12.50 -8.55 9.15
CA ILE A 63 -13.65 -9.02 8.37
C ILE A 63 -13.55 -8.69 6.86
N ASP A 64 -12.69 -7.73 6.46
CA ASP A 64 -12.37 -7.39 5.06
C ASP A 64 -13.58 -7.32 4.11
N ALA A 65 -14.46 -6.34 4.30
CA ALA A 65 -15.69 -6.18 3.51
C ALA A 65 -16.59 -7.44 3.45
N GLY A 66 -16.50 -8.29 4.48
CA GLY A 66 -17.27 -9.52 4.63
C GLY A 66 -16.56 -10.78 4.16
N ALA A 67 -15.46 -10.67 3.40
CA ALA A 67 -14.70 -11.83 2.89
C ALA A 67 -13.89 -12.54 4.00
N GLY A 68 -13.54 -11.84 5.07
CA GLY A 68 -12.76 -12.35 6.20
C GLY A 68 -13.58 -12.96 7.34
N LYS A 69 -14.92 -13.03 7.25
CA LYS A 69 -15.79 -13.46 8.36
C LYS A 69 -15.48 -14.85 8.92
N VAL A 70 -15.01 -15.77 8.07
CA VAL A 70 -14.70 -17.16 8.46
C VAL A 70 -13.21 -17.37 8.73
N ARG A 71 -12.37 -16.34 8.57
CA ARG A 71 -10.94 -16.45 8.80
C ARG A 71 -10.65 -16.53 10.29
N LEU A 72 -9.72 -17.41 10.63
CA LEU A 72 -9.13 -17.58 11.95
C LEU A 72 -7.60 -17.47 11.81
N LEU A 73 -6.93 -17.02 12.87
CA LEU A 73 -5.47 -17.03 12.91
C LEU A 73 -4.96 -18.48 12.98
N GLU A 74 -4.16 -18.87 12.01
CA GLU A 74 -3.42 -20.14 12.09
C GLU A 74 -2.41 -20.13 13.24
N ARG A 75 -1.78 -18.96 13.47
CA ARG A 75 -0.84 -18.70 14.57
C ARG A 75 -1.53 -17.84 15.64
N PRO A 76 -1.94 -18.43 16.78
CA PRO A 76 -2.75 -17.73 17.78
C PRO A 76 -2.03 -16.51 18.40
N LEU A 77 -2.80 -15.47 18.71
CA LEU A 77 -2.34 -14.32 19.50
C LEU A 77 -2.92 -14.44 20.92
N TRP A 78 -2.05 -14.37 21.93
CA TRP A 78 -2.42 -14.61 23.34
C TRP A 78 -3.27 -15.88 23.55
N GLY A 79 -2.95 -16.94 22.80
CA GLY A 79 -3.64 -18.23 22.86
C GLY A 79 -5.00 -18.29 22.13
N LYS A 80 -5.39 -17.24 21.40
CA LYS A 80 -6.68 -17.13 20.70
C LYS A 80 -6.49 -17.07 19.18
N GLN A 81 -7.37 -17.75 18.46
CA GLN A 81 -7.40 -17.72 16.99
C GLN A 81 -8.33 -16.63 16.44
N GLU A 82 -9.13 -16.03 17.31
CA GLU A 82 -10.02 -14.92 17.05
C GLU A 82 -10.13 -14.11 18.34
N LEU A 83 -10.00 -12.78 18.23
CA LEU A 83 -10.02 -11.88 19.38
C LEU A 83 -10.38 -10.46 18.93
N TRP A 84 -10.60 -9.57 19.89
CA TRP A 84 -10.79 -8.15 19.64
C TRP A 84 -9.62 -7.37 20.19
N VAL A 85 -9.15 -6.42 19.39
CA VAL A 85 -7.89 -5.73 19.65
C VAL A 85 -8.04 -4.24 19.40
N GLU A 86 -7.22 -3.48 20.09
CA GLU A 86 -6.94 -2.10 19.73
C GLU A 86 -5.44 -1.91 19.57
N THR A 87 -5.07 -0.92 18.77
CA THR A 87 -3.67 -0.58 18.52
C THR A 87 -3.41 0.87 18.86
N THR A 88 -2.14 1.17 19.08
CA THR A 88 -1.66 2.53 19.24
C THR A 88 -0.22 2.62 18.73
N PRO A 89 0.24 3.78 18.22
CA PRO A 89 1.64 3.94 17.84
C PRO A 89 2.58 3.54 18.97
N SER A 90 3.69 2.89 18.64
CA SER A 90 4.73 2.52 19.60
C SER A 90 5.55 3.73 20.07
N TYR A 91 5.30 4.90 19.49
CA TYR A 91 5.99 6.17 19.77
C TYR A 91 5.00 7.32 19.85
N SER A 92 5.43 8.47 20.36
CA SER A 92 4.63 9.70 20.36
C SER A 92 4.93 10.48 19.09
N PRO A 93 3.96 10.65 18.15
CA PRO A 93 4.19 11.37 16.91
C PRO A 93 4.53 12.85 17.11
N GLU A 94 5.49 13.38 16.34
CA GLU A 94 5.83 14.80 16.35
C GLU A 94 4.84 15.60 15.49
N LEU A 95 3.88 16.26 16.13
CA LEU A 95 2.79 16.97 15.46
C LEU A 95 3.27 18.09 14.53
N GLN A 96 4.48 18.63 14.75
CA GLN A 96 5.07 19.62 13.85
C GLN A 96 5.31 19.08 12.43
N CYS A 97 5.57 17.78 12.27
CA CYS A 97 5.75 17.17 10.95
C CYS A 97 4.47 17.26 10.09
N TYR A 98 3.30 17.33 10.73
CA TYR A 98 1.99 17.19 10.08
C TYR A 98 1.30 18.55 9.78
N GLN A 99 2.03 19.67 9.83
CA GLN A 99 1.44 21.00 9.65
C GLN A 99 0.84 21.24 8.26
N ASN A 100 1.38 20.58 7.23
CA ASN A 100 0.99 20.78 5.82
C ASN A 100 -0.10 19.81 5.35
N THR A 101 -0.83 19.18 6.26
CA THR A 101 -1.91 18.25 5.97
C THR A 101 -3.07 18.44 6.94
N SER A 102 -4.30 18.14 6.50
CA SER A 102 -5.49 18.09 7.35
C SER A 102 -5.54 16.83 8.23
N TYR A 103 -4.73 15.81 7.90
CA TYR A 103 -4.65 14.59 8.69
C TYR A 103 -3.78 14.76 9.93
N ARG A 104 -4.13 14.04 10.98
CA ARG A 104 -3.36 13.99 12.23
C ARG A 104 -3.00 12.55 12.55
N PRO A 105 -1.76 12.28 13.01
CA PRO A 105 -1.41 10.96 13.48
C PRO A 105 -2.18 10.64 14.78
N PRO A 106 -2.55 9.38 15.03
CA PRO A 106 -3.15 8.96 16.28
C PRO A 106 -2.18 9.21 17.43
N LYS A 107 -2.71 9.66 18.56
CA LYS A 107 -1.93 9.81 19.78
C LYS A 107 -1.56 8.44 20.34
N ARG A 108 -0.34 8.27 20.84
CA ARG A 108 0.04 7.12 21.68
C ARG A 108 -0.85 7.08 22.92
N ALA A 109 -1.56 5.97 23.11
CA ALA A 109 -2.43 5.76 24.24
C ALA A 109 -1.59 5.47 25.50
N GLU A 110 -2.14 5.76 26.68
CA GLU A 110 -1.45 5.55 27.97
C GLU A 110 -1.05 4.09 28.18
N TRP A 111 -1.91 3.14 27.77
CA TRP A 111 -1.57 1.72 27.82
C TRP A 111 -0.44 1.34 26.86
N GLY A 112 -0.26 2.09 25.77
CA GLY A 112 0.84 1.87 24.84
C GLY A 112 2.19 2.23 25.46
N ILE A 113 2.21 3.12 26.46
CA ILE A 113 3.42 3.49 27.20
C ILE A 113 3.91 2.30 28.03
N THR A 114 2.99 1.48 28.56
CA THR A 114 3.37 0.31 29.38
C THR A 114 4.00 -0.83 28.57
N GLN A 115 3.91 -0.78 27.23
CA GLN A 115 4.63 -1.69 26.33
C GLN A 115 6.11 -1.32 26.16
N GLY A 116 6.56 -0.22 26.79
CA GLY A 116 7.96 0.22 26.75
C GLY A 116 8.43 0.54 25.33
N ASP A 117 9.67 0.15 25.06
CA ASP A 117 10.41 0.46 23.84
C ASP A 117 10.53 -0.79 22.94
N LEU A 118 9.50 -1.64 22.91
CA LEU A 118 9.49 -2.91 22.16
C LEU A 118 10.00 -2.78 20.71
N ILE A 119 9.61 -1.72 20.00
CA ILE A 119 10.05 -1.53 18.62
C ILE A 119 11.53 -1.17 18.54
N ASP A 120 12.07 -0.42 19.50
CA ASP A 120 13.52 -0.16 19.59
C ASP A 120 14.30 -1.45 19.91
N ASP A 121 13.74 -2.31 20.78
CA ASP A 121 14.32 -3.62 21.07
C ASP A 121 14.33 -4.53 19.83
N VAL A 122 13.25 -4.52 19.04
CA VAL A 122 13.17 -5.26 17.76
C VAL A 122 14.20 -4.74 16.76
N ILE A 123 14.36 -3.42 16.62
CA ILE A 123 15.36 -2.81 15.74
C ILE A 123 16.76 -3.28 16.13
N THR A 124 17.10 -3.12 17.41
CA THR A 124 18.42 -3.47 17.96
C THR A 124 18.72 -4.95 17.74
N ALA A 125 17.78 -5.82 18.11
CA ALA A 125 17.96 -7.26 17.99
C ALA A 125 18.05 -7.73 16.52
N CYS A 126 17.35 -7.08 15.58
CA CYS A 126 17.50 -7.40 14.15
C CYS A 126 18.91 -7.06 13.68
N HIS A 127 19.42 -5.88 14.03
CA HIS A 127 20.77 -5.45 13.65
C HIS A 127 21.86 -6.33 14.28
N ASP A 128 21.73 -6.67 15.56
CA ASP A 128 22.65 -7.59 16.26
C ASP A 128 22.67 -8.99 15.60
N ALA A 129 21.54 -9.41 15.03
CA ALA A 129 21.39 -10.65 14.28
C ALA A 129 21.83 -10.55 12.80
N GLY A 130 22.21 -9.38 12.32
CA GLY A 130 22.58 -9.13 10.92
C GLY A 130 21.40 -9.11 9.94
N LEU A 131 20.19 -8.78 10.42
CA LEU A 131 18.99 -8.56 9.62
C LEU A 131 18.79 -7.07 9.36
N GLU A 132 18.37 -6.72 8.15
CA GLU A 132 17.82 -5.38 7.87
C GLU A 132 16.39 -5.27 8.42
N LEU A 133 16.01 -4.11 8.95
CA LEU A 133 14.65 -3.83 9.40
C LEU A 133 14.01 -2.70 8.58
N TYR A 134 12.84 -3.00 8.01
CA TYR A 134 12.01 -2.05 7.29
C TYR A 134 10.74 -1.76 8.08
N PHE A 135 10.32 -0.51 8.15
CA PHE A 135 8.95 -0.22 8.55
C PHE A 135 7.97 -0.42 7.42
N GLN A 136 6.86 -1.11 7.68
CA GLN A 136 5.73 -1.23 6.80
C GLN A 136 4.63 -0.25 7.23
N VAL A 137 4.31 0.68 6.34
CA VAL A 137 3.23 1.66 6.50
C VAL A 137 2.36 1.69 5.25
N GLN A 138 1.08 1.98 5.40
CA GLN A 138 0.13 2.10 4.29
C GLN A 138 0.46 3.33 3.43
N ALA A 139 0.39 3.19 2.11
CA ALA A 139 0.78 4.24 1.19
C ALA A 139 -0.19 5.43 1.12
N ALA A 140 -1.50 5.16 1.20
CA ALA A 140 -2.55 6.15 1.00
C ALA A 140 -3.77 5.95 1.93
N ILE A 141 -3.57 5.36 3.11
CA ILE A 141 -4.63 5.11 4.10
C ILE A 141 -4.26 5.81 5.41
N PRO A 142 -4.41 7.13 5.56
CA PRO A 142 -4.10 7.82 6.80
C PRO A 142 -4.98 7.29 7.95
N PRO A 143 -4.45 7.06 9.17
CA PRO A 143 -3.12 7.47 9.62
C PRO A 143 -1.97 6.49 9.32
N GLY A 144 -2.17 5.47 8.49
CA GLY A 144 -1.06 4.84 7.77
C GLY A 144 -0.42 3.61 8.43
N TYR A 145 -0.88 3.16 9.60
CA TYR A 145 -0.22 2.03 10.29
C TYR A 145 -0.85 0.67 10.00
N ARG A 146 -2.17 0.62 9.77
CA ARG A 146 -2.91 -0.59 9.43
C ARG A 146 -4.17 -0.22 8.66
N VAL A 147 -4.56 -1.04 7.70
CA VAL A 147 -5.73 -0.82 6.83
C VAL A 147 -7.02 -0.56 7.64
N GLN A 148 -7.19 -1.24 8.78
CA GLN A 148 -8.43 -1.21 9.56
C GLN A 148 -8.64 0.11 10.33
N PHE A 149 -7.58 0.89 10.56
CA PHE A 149 -7.60 2.04 11.47
C PHE A 149 -7.56 3.39 10.76
N GLY A 150 -7.61 3.38 9.44
CA GLY A 150 -7.54 4.58 8.63
C GLY A 150 -8.60 4.69 7.56
N GLY A 151 -8.52 5.76 6.80
CA GLY A 151 -9.37 6.05 5.67
C GLY A 151 -9.31 7.53 5.30
N PRO A 152 -9.63 7.86 4.04
CA PRO A 152 -9.62 9.24 3.60
C PRO A 152 -10.75 10.05 4.23
N LEU A 153 -10.56 11.37 4.29
CA LEU A 153 -11.65 12.33 4.35
C LEU A 153 -12.42 12.24 3.03
N ASP A 154 -13.69 12.64 3.01
CA ASP A 154 -14.50 12.51 1.80
C ASP A 154 -13.92 13.29 0.60
N GLU A 155 -13.27 14.43 0.85
CA GLU A 155 -12.60 15.24 -0.16
C GLU A 155 -11.44 14.49 -0.85
N ASP A 156 -10.71 13.69 -0.08
CA ASP A 156 -9.56 12.91 -0.52
C ASP A 156 -9.95 11.51 -1.03
N ALA A 157 -11.24 11.14 -0.98
CA ALA A 157 -11.68 9.82 -1.41
C ALA A 157 -11.61 9.68 -2.94
N PRO A 158 -11.10 8.55 -3.47
CA PRO A 158 -11.09 8.33 -4.90
C PRO A 158 -12.51 8.09 -5.41
N ARG A 159 -12.82 8.61 -6.59
CA ARG A 159 -14.18 8.60 -7.15
C ARG A 159 -14.22 7.87 -8.48
N MET A 160 -15.36 7.25 -8.78
CA MET A 160 -15.60 6.70 -10.11
C MET A 160 -15.91 7.82 -11.11
N PHE A 161 -15.96 7.48 -12.40
CA PHE A 161 -16.35 8.37 -13.48
C PHE A 161 -17.71 9.08 -13.24
N ASP A 162 -18.64 8.45 -12.51
CA ASP A 162 -19.95 9.01 -12.14
C ASP A 162 -19.94 9.74 -10.78
N ASN A 163 -18.76 10.04 -10.24
CA ASN A 163 -18.49 10.73 -8.98
C ASN A 163 -18.86 9.95 -7.71
N ARG A 164 -19.35 8.71 -7.83
CA ARG A 164 -19.61 7.85 -6.66
C ARG A 164 -18.30 7.35 -6.04
N ILE A 165 -18.31 7.14 -4.73
CA ILE A 165 -17.27 6.39 -4.03
C ILE A 165 -17.63 4.90 -4.12
N PRO A 166 -16.73 4.02 -4.58
CA PRO A 166 -17.04 2.59 -4.64
C PRO A 166 -17.36 2.02 -3.26
N GLU A 167 -18.46 1.25 -3.18
CA GLU A 167 -18.88 0.60 -1.94
C GLU A 167 -18.08 -0.69 -1.68
N GLY A 168 -18.01 -1.11 -0.41
CA GLY A 168 -17.44 -2.42 -0.04
C GLY A 168 -15.95 -2.59 -0.37
N ARG A 169 -15.21 -1.48 -0.51
CA ARG A 169 -13.75 -1.52 -0.67
C ARG A 169 -13.09 -2.11 0.57
N VAL A 170 -12.25 -3.12 0.38
CA VAL A 170 -11.39 -3.68 1.44
C VAL A 170 -10.35 -2.66 1.85
N ALA A 171 -9.74 -2.01 0.86
CA ALA A 171 -8.74 -0.98 1.04
C ALA A 171 -9.38 0.40 1.03
N LYS A 172 -9.20 1.14 2.11
CA LYS A 172 -9.67 2.53 2.23
C LYS A 172 -8.60 3.50 1.74
N ASN A 173 -8.02 3.24 0.57
CA ASN A 173 -7.05 4.17 -0.02
C ASN A 173 -7.76 5.45 -0.45
N ALA A 174 -7.13 6.57 -0.14
CA ALA A 174 -7.40 7.89 -0.68
C ALA A 174 -6.94 8.00 -2.14
N SER A 175 -7.26 9.11 -2.78
CA SER A 175 -6.67 9.52 -4.05
C SER A 175 -5.14 9.57 -3.93
N LEU A 176 -4.43 8.82 -4.77
CA LEU A 176 -2.95 8.81 -4.79
C LEU A 176 -2.35 10.15 -5.22
N VAL A 177 -3.12 10.98 -5.91
CA VAL A 177 -2.69 12.30 -6.40
C VAL A 177 -3.11 13.44 -5.47
N SER A 178 -3.87 13.16 -4.40
CA SER A 178 -4.19 14.18 -3.39
C SER A 178 -2.91 14.76 -2.79
N THR A 179 -2.80 16.09 -2.83
CA THR A 179 -1.73 16.83 -2.14
C THR A 179 -1.80 16.62 -0.63
N ASN A 180 -3.00 16.56 -0.06
CA ASN A 180 -3.19 16.39 1.37
C ASN A 180 -2.66 15.02 1.85
N ILE A 181 -2.91 13.96 1.06
CA ILE A 181 -2.43 12.60 1.31
C ILE A 181 -0.93 12.48 1.14
N ARG A 182 -0.37 13.04 0.06
CA ARG A 182 1.09 13.06 -0.15
C ARG A 182 1.80 13.80 0.97
N ASN A 183 1.26 14.93 1.43
CA ASN A 183 1.80 15.67 2.56
C ASN A 183 1.73 14.87 3.86
N TYR A 184 0.63 14.15 4.11
CA TYR A 184 0.54 13.23 5.26
C TYR A 184 1.62 12.13 5.19
N GLN A 185 1.80 11.51 4.02
CA GLN A 185 2.80 10.46 3.86
C GLN A 185 4.22 10.99 4.08
N ILE A 186 4.55 12.16 3.53
CA ILE A 186 5.84 12.83 3.77
C ILE A 186 6.03 13.11 5.27
N ALA A 187 5.00 13.63 5.94
CA ALA A 187 5.03 13.91 7.37
C ALA A 187 5.27 12.64 8.19
N LEU A 188 4.55 11.55 7.88
CA LEU A 188 4.69 10.26 8.53
C LEU A 188 6.09 9.67 8.36
N LEU A 189 6.62 9.68 7.15
CA LEU A 189 7.97 9.16 6.87
C LEU A 189 9.04 10.00 7.58
N THR A 190 8.86 11.32 7.62
CA THR A 190 9.77 12.24 8.35
C THR A 190 9.75 11.97 9.84
N ASP A 191 8.55 11.87 10.43
CA ASP A 191 8.36 11.59 11.86
C ASP A 191 8.96 10.23 12.26
N LEU A 192 8.71 9.18 11.46
CA LEU A 192 9.26 7.84 11.70
C LEU A 192 10.78 7.80 11.58
N THR A 193 11.36 8.40 10.55
CA THR A 193 12.81 8.40 10.35
C THR A 193 13.54 9.27 11.38
N ASN A 194 12.88 10.31 11.91
CA ASN A 194 13.39 11.08 13.04
C ASN A 194 13.35 10.26 14.34
N ARG A 195 12.27 9.53 14.62
CA ARG A 195 12.15 8.72 15.85
C ARG A 195 13.00 7.45 15.81
N TYR A 196 13.14 6.84 14.64
CA TYR A 196 13.81 5.56 14.46
C TYR A 196 14.88 5.66 13.36
N PRO A 197 15.99 6.40 13.63
CA PRO A 197 17.04 6.63 12.63
C PRO A 197 17.81 5.37 12.25
N MET A 198 17.63 4.26 12.98
CA MET A 198 18.30 2.98 12.75
C MET A 198 17.51 2.05 11.81
N ILE A 199 16.30 2.39 11.34
CA ILE A 199 15.65 1.52 10.34
C ILE A 199 16.41 1.58 9.01
N ASP A 200 16.46 0.45 8.29
CA ASP A 200 17.14 0.34 7.00
C ASP A 200 16.27 0.87 5.84
N GLY A 201 14.96 1.00 6.06
CA GLY A 201 14.07 1.63 5.10
C GLY A 201 12.60 1.57 5.47
N VAL A 202 11.77 1.98 4.53
CA VAL A 202 10.31 1.92 4.65
C VAL A 202 9.72 1.22 3.43
N ARG A 203 8.90 0.21 3.68
CA ARG A 203 8.03 -0.45 2.71
C ARG A 203 6.65 0.21 2.74
N LEU A 204 6.26 0.77 1.61
CA LEU A 204 4.89 1.25 1.41
C LEU A 204 4.00 0.06 1.05
N ASP A 205 3.02 -0.21 1.90
CA ASP A 205 2.02 -1.24 1.71
C ASP A 205 0.83 -0.67 0.94
N TRP A 206 0.31 -1.46 0.00
CA TRP A 206 -0.82 -1.14 -0.87
C TRP A 206 -0.69 0.24 -1.54
N PRO A 207 0.40 0.50 -2.31
CA PRO A 207 0.53 1.70 -3.13
C PRO A 207 -0.50 1.80 -4.27
N GLU A 208 -1.23 0.73 -4.54
CA GLU A 208 -2.28 0.62 -5.57
C GLU A 208 -3.71 0.67 -4.99
N TYR A 209 -4.70 0.73 -5.88
CA TYR A 209 -6.09 0.40 -5.55
C TYR A 209 -6.29 -1.11 -5.75
N PRO A 210 -6.31 -1.93 -4.68
CA PRO A 210 -6.38 -3.37 -4.87
C PRO A 210 -7.76 -3.79 -5.42
N PRO A 211 -7.80 -4.63 -6.45
CA PRO A 211 -9.01 -4.93 -7.22
C PRO A 211 -9.88 -6.01 -6.56
N TYR A 212 -10.19 -5.89 -5.26
CA TYR A 212 -11.08 -6.84 -4.57
C TYR A 212 -12.54 -6.75 -5.05
N ARG A 213 -12.91 -5.61 -5.63
CA ARG A 213 -14.20 -5.36 -6.28
C ARG A 213 -13.94 -4.73 -7.64
N LEU A 214 -14.77 -5.08 -8.61
CA LEU A 214 -14.67 -4.57 -9.98
C LEU A 214 -14.70 -3.02 -10.00
N ASP A 215 -15.58 -2.38 -9.24
CA ASP A 215 -15.66 -0.92 -9.18
C ASP A 215 -14.34 -0.25 -8.74
N SER A 216 -13.49 -0.96 -7.97
CA SER A 216 -12.20 -0.42 -7.50
C SER A 216 -11.14 -0.28 -8.60
N ILE A 217 -11.34 -0.87 -9.79
CA ILE A 217 -10.45 -0.65 -10.94
C ILE A 217 -10.83 0.58 -11.77
N PHE A 218 -12.00 1.16 -11.53
CA PHE A 218 -12.55 2.29 -12.29
C PHE A 218 -12.40 3.64 -11.57
N VAL A 219 -11.58 3.68 -10.52
CA VAL A 219 -11.12 4.90 -9.87
C VAL A 219 -9.69 5.21 -10.34
N ASP A 220 -9.26 6.47 -10.42
CA ASP A 220 -9.77 7.65 -9.74
C ASP A 220 -10.19 8.77 -10.70
N PHE A 221 -11.33 9.41 -10.45
CA PHE A 221 -11.88 10.58 -11.13
C PHE A 221 -12.31 11.67 -10.12
N SER A 222 -11.66 11.71 -8.96
CA SER A 222 -11.82 12.78 -7.96
C SER A 222 -11.34 14.14 -8.50
N THR A 223 -11.69 15.22 -7.79
CA THR A 223 -11.20 16.57 -8.10
C THR A 223 -9.66 16.64 -8.10
N HIS A 224 -8.98 15.86 -7.26
CA HIS A 224 -7.52 15.77 -7.28
C HIS A 224 -6.98 15.18 -8.59
N MET A 225 -7.69 14.21 -9.17
CA MET A 225 -7.34 13.66 -10.47
C MET A 225 -7.61 14.64 -11.60
N GLU A 226 -8.68 15.45 -11.50
CA GLU A 226 -8.95 16.54 -12.44
C GLU A 226 -7.79 17.55 -12.47
N GLU A 227 -7.37 18.03 -11.30
CA GLU A 227 -6.23 18.96 -11.14
C GLU A 227 -4.91 18.36 -11.66
N PHE A 228 -4.65 17.09 -11.34
CA PHE A 228 -3.46 16.40 -11.83
C PHE A 228 -3.50 16.26 -13.35
N ALA A 229 -4.65 15.88 -13.92
CA ALA A 229 -4.78 15.68 -15.35
C ALA A 229 -4.57 16.99 -16.13
N GLU A 230 -5.17 18.08 -15.66
CA GLU A 230 -4.98 19.42 -16.24
C GLU A 230 -3.49 19.81 -16.24
N SER A 231 -2.82 19.65 -15.09
CA SER A 231 -1.41 19.99 -14.93
C SER A 231 -0.45 19.16 -15.79
N ASN A 232 -0.89 17.98 -16.26
CA ASN A 232 -0.09 17.05 -17.06
C ASN A 232 -0.58 16.92 -18.51
N GLY A 233 -1.53 17.76 -18.95
CA GLY A 233 -2.06 17.71 -20.32
C GLY A 233 -2.82 16.42 -20.65
N ILE A 234 -3.41 15.77 -19.64
CA ILE A 234 -4.18 14.54 -19.79
C ILE A 234 -5.65 14.90 -20.00
N SER A 235 -6.26 14.42 -21.08
CA SER A 235 -7.70 14.60 -21.34
C SER A 235 -8.54 13.67 -20.47
N LEU A 236 -8.76 14.05 -19.21
CA LEU A 236 -9.54 13.22 -18.27
C LEU A 236 -10.98 13.01 -18.75
N GLN A 237 -11.56 13.95 -19.51
CA GLN A 237 -12.90 13.81 -20.07
C GLN A 237 -13.00 12.70 -21.12
N GLU A 238 -11.99 12.55 -21.99
CA GLU A 238 -11.94 11.45 -22.96
C GLU A 238 -11.79 10.09 -22.26
N ILE A 239 -10.92 10.03 -21.24
CA ILE A 239 -10.73 8.84 -20.41
C ILE A 239 -12.03 8.49 -19.69
N LYS A 240 -12.71 9.47 -19.11
CA LYS A 240 -13.98 9.32 -18.39
C LYS A 240 -15.08 8.77 -19.30
N GLY A 241 -15.19 9.29 -20.54
CA GLY A 241 -16.11 8.77 -21.54
C GLY A 241 -15.84 7.30 -21.86
N THR A 242 -14.58 6.99 -22.21
CA THR A 242 -14.15 5.62 -22.56
C THR A 242 -14.40 4.63 -21.41
N VAL A 243 -14.06 5.03 -20.18
CA VAL A 243 -14.26 4.22 -18.98
C VAL A 243 -15.75 4.00 -18.69
N SER A 244 -16.58 5.03 -18.84
CA SER A 244 -18.04 4.91 -18.66
C SER A 244 -18.67 3.94 -19.65
N GLU A 245 -18.21 3.95 -20.91
CA GLU A 245 -18.65 3.01 -21.95
C GLU A 245 -18.23 1.58 -21.63
N LEU A 246 -16.97 1.38 -21.26
CA LEU A 246 -16.46 0.07 -20.86
C LEU A 246 -17.21 -0.49 -19.64
N TYR A 247 -17.44 0.35 -18.63
CA TYR A 247 -18.20 -0.03 -17.45
C TYR A 247 -19.63 -0.47 -17.82
N SER A 248 -20.30 0.31 -18.67
CA SER A 248 -21.65 0.00 -19.15
C SER A 248 -21.68 -1.30 -19.96
N LEU A 249 -20.68 -1.54 -20.81
CA LEU A 249 -20.52 -2.76 -21.58
C LEU A 249 -20.39 -3.98 -20.66
N ILE A 250 -19.47 -3.94 -19.68
CA ILE A 250 -19.22 -5.05 -18.77
C ILE A 250 -20.46 -5.36 -17.91
N HIS A 251 -21.15 -4.34 -17.41
CA HIS A 251 -22.28 -4.54 -16.50
C HIS A 251 -23.61 -4.87 -17.18
N ARG A 252 -23.81 -4.42 -18.44
CA ARG A 252 -25.13 -4.48 -19.08
C ARG A 252 -25.12 -4.84 -20.56
N GLY A 253 -23.96 -4.77 -21.22
CA GLY A 253 -23.86 -4.83 -22.68
C GLY A 253 -23.16 -6.07 -23.26
N LEU A 254 -22.56 -6.92 -22.43
CA LEU A 254 -21.94 -8.17 -22.88
C LEU A 254 -22.99 -9.13 -23.43
N SER A 255 -22.79 -9.59 -24.66
CA SER A 255 -23.58 -10.67 -25.27
C SER A 255 -22.86 -12.02 -25.18
N ASN A 256 -23.57 -13.11 -25.50
CA ASN A 256 -22.92 -14.43 -25.61
C ASN A 256 -21.85 -14.44 -26.69
N ASP A 257 -22.07 -13.76 -27.82
CA ASP A 257 -21.09 -13.65 -28.90
C ASP A 257 -19.79 -12.96 -28.42
N ASP A 258 -19.90 -11.97 -27.51
CA ASP A 258 -18.72 -11.35 -26.90
C ASP A 258 -17.94 -12.36 -26.05
N LEU A 259 -18.65 -13.15 -25.25
CA LEU A 259 -18.04 -14.17 -24.41
C LEU A 259 -17.39 -15.27 -25.25
N GLU A 260 -18.01 -15.69 -26.35
CA GLU A 260 -17.46 -16.67 -27.29
C GLU A 260 -16.21 -16.14 -28.01
N ALA A 261 -16.23 -14.88 -28.46
CA ALA A 261 -15.10 -14.23 -29.07
C ALA A 261 -13.91 -14.08 -28.10
N LEU A 262 -14.20 -13.69 -26.85
CA LEU A 262 -13.21 -13.59 -25.78
C LEU A 262 -12.65 -14.96 -25.39
N ALA A 263 -13.50 -15.99 -25.25
CA ALA A 263 -13.06 -17.34 -24.92
C ALA A 263 -12.21 -17.98 -26.03
N SER A 264 -12.49 -17.65 -27.29
CA SER A 264 -11.77 -18.20 -28.45
C SER A 264 -10.40 -17.57 -28.68
N SER A 265 -10.26 -16.27 -28.38
CA SER A 265 -9.01 -15.53 -28.64
C SER A 265 -8.17 -15.29 -27.39
N LEU A 266 -8.82 -15.16 -26.22
CA LEU A 266 -8.25 -14.60 -24.98
C LEU A 266 -7.60 -13.22 -25.16
N ASP A 267 -7.85 -12.56 -26.28
CA ASP A 267 -7.28 -11.26 -26.61
C ASP A 267 -8.32 -10.16 -26.35
N VAL A 268 -8.33 -9.69 -25.10
CA VAL A 268 -9.19 -8.60 -24.64
C VAL A 268 -8.93 -7.31 -25.43
N SER A 269 -7.68 -7.07 -25.85
CA SER A 269 -7.32 -5.85 -26.57
C SER A 269 -7.89 -5.86 -27.99
N ALA A 270 -7.79 -6.99 -28.69
CA ALA A 270 -8.38 -7.14 -30.02
C ALA A 270 -9.92 -7.05 -29.97
N TRP A 271 -10.55 -7.65 -28.95
CA TRP A 271 -11.99 -7.58 -28.74
C TRP A 271 -12.47 -6.14 -28.45
N LEU A 272 -11.80 -5.41 -27.55
CA LEU A 272 -12.10 -3.99 -27.30
C LEU A 272 -11.93 -3.14 -28.57
N GLY A 273 -10.87 -3.39 -29.34
CA GLY A 273 -10.59 -2.69 -30.59
C GLY A 273 -11.64 -2.94 -31.68
N SER A 274 -12.24 -4.13 -31.75
CA SER A 274 -13.32 -4.41 -32.73
C SER A 274 -14.59 -3.63 -32.39
N ARG A 275 -14.91 -3.49 -31.10
CA ARG A 275 -16.07 -2.72 -30.60
C ARG A 275 -15.91 -1.21 -30.79
N ALA A 276 -14.74 -0.64 -30.54
CA ALA A 276 -14.48 0.79 -30.76
C ALA A 276 -14.67 1.22 -32.22
N ARG A 277 -14.45 0.31 -33.18
CA ARG A 277 -14.63 0.55 -34.62
C ARG A 277 -16.08 0.41 -35.10
N CYS A 278 -16.98 -0.17 -34.30
CA CYS A 278 -18.35 -0.46 -34.69
C CYS A 278 -19.38 0.58 -34.23
N GLN A 279 -18.99 1.66 -33.53
CA GLN A 279 -19.89 2.78 -33.27
C GLN A 279 -19.99 3.71 -34.49
N PRO A 280 -21.19 4.00 -35.02
CA PRO A 280 -21.36 4.97 -36.08
C PRO A 280 -21.23 6.39 -35.50
N SER A 281 -20.32 7.18 -36.08
CA SER A 281 -19.97 8.59 -35.83
C SER A 281 -18.89 8.91 -34.78
N GLY A 282 -17.63 8.87 -35.23
CA GLY A 282 -16.80 10.08 -35.23
C GLY A 282 -16.00 10.51 -33.99
N LEU A 283 -15.85 9.68 -32.94
CA LEU A 283 -15.23 10.14 -31.66
C LEU A 283 -13.89 9.52 -31.26
N PHE A 284 -13.27 8.66 -32.09
CA PHE A 284 -11.92 8.16 -31.83
C PHE A 284 -10.90 8.74 -32.83
N PRO A 285 -9.99 9.65 -32.43
CA PRO A 285 -8.66 9.58 -33.01
C PRO A 285 -8.05 8.27 -32.51
N ALA A 286 -7.54 7.46 -33.42
CA ALA A 286 -6.72 6.32 -33.07
C ALA A 286 -5.57 6.82 -32.19
N VAL A 287 -5.62 6.56 -30.89
CA VAL A 287 -4.45 6.69 -30.03
C VAL A 287 -3.52 5.56 -30.44
N ALA A 288 -2.63 5.86 -31.39
CA ALA A 288 -1.46 5.05 -31.60
C ALA A 288 -0.65 5.14 -30.32
N LEU A 289 -0.74 4.10 -29.47
CA LEU A 289 0.27 3.87 -28.45
C LEU A 289 1.61 3.82 -29.18
N PRO A 290 2.55 4.75 -28.95
CA PRO A 290 3.86 4.62 -29.53
C PRO A 290 4.44 3.31 -29.03
N ALA A 291 4.89 2.48 -29.96
CA ALA A 291 5.68 1.30 -29.67
C ALA A 291 7.08 1.73 -29.18
N THR A 292 7.14 2.38 -28.02
CA THR A 292 8.39 2.61 -27.31
C THR A 292 8.58 1.45 -26.34
N ARG A 293 9.66 0.71 -26.55
CA ARG A 293 10.19 -0.30 -25.63
C ARG A 293 10.16 0.24 -24.19
N PRO A 294 9.94 -0.58 -23.16
CA PRO A 294 10.16 -0.16 -21.79
C PRO A 294 11.68 0.05 -21.59
N CYS A 295 12.15 1.28 -21.82
CA CYS A 295 13.44 1.73 -21.30
C CYS A 295 13.27 1.96 -19.81
N TRP A 296 13.50 0.91 -19.02
CA TRP A 296 13.99 1.07 -17.66
C TRP A 296 15.46 1.47 -17.73
N ASP A 297 15.74 2.65 -18.29
CA ASP A 297 17.05 3.27 -18.15
C ASP A 297 16.98 4.24 -16.97
N VAL A 298 17.93 4.02 -16.07
CA VAL A 298 18.16 4.66 -14.78
C VAL A 298 17.93 6.17 -14.87
N ALA A 299 17.05 6.68 -14.01
CA ALA A 299 16.72 8.09 -13.91
C ALA A 299 17.98 8.95 -13.69
N THR A 300 18.21 9.90 -14.60
CA THR A 300 19.01 11.09 -14.34
C THR A 300 18.36 11.89 -13.20
N PRO A 301 19.09 12.37 -12.19
CA PRO A 301 18.50 13.12 -11.10
C PRO A 301 18.02 14.50 -11.57
N LEU A 302 16.75 14.80 -11.29
CA LEU A 302 16.19 16.14 -11.33
C LEU A 302 16.88 17.01 -10.27
N SER A 303 17.70 17.95 -10.71
CA SER A 303 18.29 18.98 -9.86
C SER A 303 17.24 20.01 -9.46
N LEU A 304 16.79 20.00 -8.20
CA LEU A 304 16.07 21.12 -7.59
C LEU A 304 17.08 22.21 -7.19
N PRO A 305 16.81 23.51 -7.47
CA PRO A 305 17.75 24.57 -7.11
C PRO A 305 17.81 24.73 -5.59
N GLY A 306 19.01 24.58 -5.00
CA GLY A 306 19.28 25.03 -3.63
C GLY A 306 19.61 23.95 -2.59
N MET A 307 19.74 22.67 -2.95
CA MET A 307 20.22 21.63 -2.03
C MET A 307 21.64 21.13 -2.39
N PRO A 308 22.54 20.93 -1.40
CA PRO A 308 23.87 20.39 -1.65
C PRO A 308 23.78 18.92 -2.09
N THR A 309 24.38 18.61 -3.24
CA THR A 309 24.45 17.28 -3.84
C THR A 309 25.36 16.35 -3.03
N TRP A 310 24.79 15.30 -2.44
CA TRP A 310 25.55 14.17 -1.89
C TRP A 310 25.71 13.11 -2.97
N ALA A 311 26.92 12.98 -3.52
CA ALA A 311 27.25 11.96 -4.50
C ALA A 311 27.62 10.64 -3.80
N TRP A 312 26.92 9.56 -4.13
CA TRP A 312 27.31 8.20 -3.78
C TRP A 312 28.37 7.69 -4.77
N PRO A 313 29.49 7.10 -4.32
CA PRO A 313 30.50 6.55 -5.23
C PRO A 313 30.02 5.24 -5.85
N ALA A 314 30.11 5.16 -7.18
CA ALA A 314 29.88 3.94 -7.96
C ALA A 314 30.91 2.86 -7.60
N ARG A 315 30.45 1.64 -7.33
CA ARG A 315 31.33 0.47 -7.14
C ARG A 315 31.86 0.02 -8.50
N GLN A 316 33.18 -0.20 -8.58
CA GLN A 316 33.85 -0.98 -9.62
C GLN A 316 33.69 -2.47 -9.36
#